data_AF-A0A7J3CW50-F1
#
_entry.id   AF-A0A7J3CW50-F1
#
_cell.length_a   1.000
_cell.length_b   1.000
_cell.length_c   1.000
_cell.angle_alpha   90.00
_cell.angle_beta   90.00
_cell.angle_gamma   90.00
#
_symmetry.space_group_name_H-M   'P 1'
#
loop_
_entity.id
_entity.type
_entity.pdbx_description
1 polymer ?
#
loop_
_entity_poly.entity_id
_entity_poly.type
_entity_poly.pdbx_seq_one_letter_code
_entity_poly.pdbx_strand_id
1 'polypeptide(L)'
;MPEELKQDKKEGKRNPFVILTVVFAVLAIVFGVMALRGGITGKVVGGLTSDEAGQKVLSLINNYMVEKGTNASLAGVKLKSGLYEINILYAGQQVAFYLSTDGALLGVPGAGIVNFADFEAAMQARAGENTATEVPKTEKTQVEL
;
A
#
# COMPACT_ATOMS: atom_id res chain seq x y z
N MET A 1 10.47 -33.26 -73.83
CA MET A 1 10.07 -33.97 -72.59
C MET A 1 10.53 -33.11 -71.43
N PRO A 2 9.64 -32.52 -70.60
CA PRO A 2 10.04 -31.65 -69.50
C PRO A 2 10.33 -32.44 -68.22
N GLU A 3 11.48 -32.20 -67.60
CA GLU A 3 11.85 -32.74 -66.28
C GLU A 3 11.06 -32.03 -65.17
N GLU A 4 10.40 -32.83 -64.33
CA GLU A 4 9.58 -32.40 -63.21
C GLU A 4 10.42 -31.83 -62.05
N LEU A 5 10.07 -30.64 -61.60
CA LEU A 5 10.54 -30.03 -60.36
C LEU A 5 9.98 -30.79 -59.15
N LYS A 6 10.81 -31.64 -58.52
CA LYS A 6 10.53 -32.21 -57.21
C LYS A 6 10.69 -31.13 -56.13
N GLN A 7 9.57 -30.60 -55.65
CA GLN A 7 9.53 -29.81 -54.42
C GLN A 7 9.74 -30.74 -53.21
N ASP A 8 10.88 -30.58 -52.54
CA ASP A 8 11.22 -31.26 -51.28
C ASP A 8 10.34 -30.69 -50.15
N LYS A 9 9.25 -31.41 -49.85
CA LYS A 9 8.36 -31.11 -48.72
C LYS A 9 9.05 -31.57 -47.45
N LYS A 10 9.86 -30.69 -46.85
CA LYS A 10 10.52 -30.94 -45.55
C LYS A 10 9.47 -31.17 -44.46
N GLU A 11 9.27 -32.42 -44.09
CA GLU A 11 8.50 -32.81 -42.93
C GLU A 11 9.22 -32.33 -41.67
N GLY A 12 8.70 -31.24 -41.09
CA GLY A 12 9.22 -30.67 -39.85
C GLY A 12 8.98 -31.61 -38.68
N LYS A 13 9.96 -32.46 -38.36
CA LYS A 13 10.05 -33.13 -37.06
C LYS A 13 10.12 -32.05 -35.99
N ARG A 14 8.99 -31.74 -35.36
CA ARG A 14 8.92 -30.78 -34.27
C ARG A 14 9.65 -31.40 -33.09
N ASN A 15 10.82 -30.89 -32.78
CA ASN A 15 11.58 -31.35 -31.63
C ASN A 15 10.75 -31.08 -30.36
N PRO A 16 10.33 -32.12 -29.62
CA PRO A 16 9.48 -31.94 -28.44
C PRO A 16 10.14 -31.05 -27.38
N PHE A 17 11.48 -31.04 -27.35
CA PHE A 17 12.28 -30.16 -26.53
C PHE A 17 12.11 -28.67 -26.90
N VAL A 18 12.00 -28.34 -28.19
CA VAL A 18 11.77 -26.97 -28.66
C VAL A 18 10.37 -26.49 -28.24
N ILE A 19 9.37 -27.37 -28.35
CA ILE A 19 8.00 -27.05 -27.90
C ILE A 19 8.00 -26.75 -26.39
N LEU A 20 8.69 -27.56 -25.58
CA LEU A 20 8.79 -27.34 -24.14
C LEU A 20 9.45 -25.99 -23.79
N THR A 21 10.54 -25.63 -24.47
CA THR A 21 11.22 -24.33 -24.26
C THR A 21 10.35 -23.14 -24.64
N VAL A 22 9.56 -23.26 -25.70
CA VAL A 22 8.64 -22.19 -26.14
C VAL A 22 7.51 -22.02 -25.12
N VAL A 23 6.93 -23.10 -24.62
CA VAL A 23 5.88 -23.04 -23.59
C VAL A 23 6.43 -22.41 -22.30
N PHE A 24 7.65 -22.78 -21.88
CA PHE A 24 8.27 -22.21 -20.69
C PHE A 24 8.61 -20.72 -20.85
N ALA A 25 9.09 -20.32 -22.03
CA ALA A 25 9.36 -18.91 -22.35
C ALA A 25 8.07 -18.07 -22.32
N VAL A 26 6.97 -18.57 -22.88
CA VAL A 26 5.68 -17.89 -22.84
C VAL A 26 5.17 -17.77 -21.41
N LEU A 27 5.25 -18.84 -20.60
CA LEU A 27 4.88 -18.79 -19.18
C LEU A 27 5.74 -17.79 -18.40
N ALA A 28 7.05 -17.75 -18.63
CA ALA A 28 7.96 -16.81 -17.98
C ALA A 28 7.65 -15.35 -18.36
N ILE A 29 7.30 -15.08 -19.62
CA ILE A 29 6.89 -13.74 -20.07
C ILE A 29 5.56 -13.34 -19.45
N VAL A 30 4.56 -14.24 -19.42
CA VAL A 30 3.26 -13.97 -18.78
C VAL A 30 3.44 -13.70 -17.28
N PHE A 31 4.21 -14.54 -16.58
CA PHE A 31 4.54 -14.33 -15.17
C PHE A 31 5.33 -13.04 -14.96
N GLY A 32 6.30 -12.74 -15.82
CA GLY A 32 7.11 -11.53 -15.73
C GLY A 32 6.30 -10.26 -15.93
N VAL A 33 5.42 -10.22 -16.92
CA VAL A 33 4.53 -9.07 -17.17
C VAL A 33 3.50 -8.91 -16.06
N MET A 34 3.00 -10.02 -15.50
CA MET A 34 2.07 -9.99 -14.36
C MET A 34 2.76 -9.48 -13.09
N ALA A 35 4.00 -9.91 -12.82
CA ALA A 35 4.80 -9.43 -11.69
C ALA A 35 5.22 -7.96 -11.80
N LEU A 36 5.35 -7.42 -13.01
CA LEU A 36 5.72 -6.02 -13.24
C LEU A 36 4.53 -5.05 -13.19
N ARG A 37 3.30 -5.51 -13.46
CA ARG A 37 2.08 -4.67 -13.43
C ARG A 37 1.25 -4.81 -12.16
N GLY A 38 1.27 -5.98 -11.53
CA GLY A 38 0.70 -6.19 -10.21
C GLY A 38 1.84 -6.59 -9.31
N GLY A 39 2.25 -5.68 -8.42
CA GLY A 39 3.24 -6.00 -7.39
C GLY A 39 2.90 -7.34 -6.76
N ILE A 40 3.92 -8.16 -6.50
CA ILE A 40 3.81 -9.43 -5.81
C ILE A 40 3.25 -9.13 -4.40
N THR A 41 1.93 -8.97 -4.31
CA THR A 41 1.20 -8.89 -3.05
C THR A 41 1.08 -10.33 -2.61
N GLY A 42 2.15 -10.81 -1.97
CA GLY A 42 2.15 -12.08 -1.26
C GLY A 42 1.02 -12.04 -0.26
N LYS A 43 -0.07 -12.76 -0.57
CA LYS A 43 -1.17 -12.99 0.37
C LYS A 43 -0.59 -13.85 1.49
N VAL A 44 -0.18 -13.21 2.58
CA VAL A 44 0.28 -13.89 3.79
C VAL A 44 -0.94 -14.62 4.36
N VAL A 45 -0.93 -15.94 4.28
CA VAL A 45 -2.00 -16.81 4.79
C VAL A 45 -2.04 -16.66 6.30
N GLY A 46 -3.00 -15.86 6.80
CA GLY A 46 -3.30 -15.73 8.24
C GLY A 46 -3.04 -14.36 8.90
N GLY A 47 -2.63 -13.33 8.15
CA GLY A 47 -2.40 -11.98 8.67
C GLY A 47 -3.17 -10.89 7.89
N LEU A 48 -3.18 -9.67 8.42
CA LEU A 48 -3.72 -8.49 7.72
C LEU A 48 -3.00 -8.35 6.37
N THR A 49 -3.70 -8.13 5.26
CA THR A 49 -3.03 -7.98 3.96
C THR A 49 -2.33 -6.62 3.84
N SER A 50 -1.33 -6.52 2.96
CA SER A 50 -0.62 -5.25 2.73
C SER A 50 -1.55 -4.12 2.27
N ASP A 51 -2.60 -4.46 1.51
CA ASP A 51 -3.59 -3.49 1.05
C ASP A 51 -4.45 -2.98 2.22
N GLU A 52 -4.96 -3.90 3.05
CA GLU A 52 -5.74 -3.56 4.25
C GLU A 52 -4.92 -2.74 5.26
N ALA A 53 -3.64 -3.08 5.45
CA ALA A 53 -2.72 -2.33 6.30
C ALA A 53 -2.54 -0.89 5.78
N GLY A 54 -2.32 -0.74 4.47
CA GLY A 54 -2.21 0.56 3.82
C GLY A 54 -3.48 1.40 3.95
N GLN A 55 -4.65 0.80 3.69
CA GLN A 55 -5.93 1.49 3.80
C GLN A 55 -6.25 1.92 5.24
N LYS A 56 -5.96 1.09 6.24
CA LYS A 56 -6.16 1.45 7.66
C LYS A 56 -5.33 2.66 8.07
N VAL A 57 -4.03 2.62 7.78
CA VAL A 57 -3.14 3.73 8.13
C VAL A 57 -3.46 4.99 7.33
N LEU A 58 -3.78 4.86 6.04
CA LEU A 58 -4.21 5.99 5.21
C LEU A 58 -5.49 6.63 5.76
N SER A 59 -6.48 5.82 6.16
CA SER A 59 -7.73 6.31 6.73
C SER A 59 -7.50 7.05 8.04
N LEU A 60 -6.66 6.51 8.92
CA LEU A 60 -6.27 7.16 10.17
C LEU A 60 -5.65 8.54 9.90
N ILE A 61 -4.71 8.61 8.96
CA ILE A 61 -4.03 9.85 8.61
C ILE A 61 -5.03 10.86 8.02
N ASN A 62 -5.87 10.42 7.08
CA ASN A 62 -6.81 11.31 6.40
C ASN A 62 -7.92 11.83 7.33
N ASN A 63 -8.28 11.05 8.35
CA ASN A 63 -9.34 11.42 9.28
C ASN A 63 -8.85 12.27 10.45
N TYR A 64 -7.60 12.08 10.90
CA TYR A 64 -7.15 12.64 12.18
C TYR A 64 -5.84 13.44 12.13
N MET A 65 -4.99 13.25 11.12
CA MET A 65 -3.67 13.90 11.05
C MET A 65 -3.60 15.02 10.01
N VAL A 66 -4.47 15.01 9.00
CA VAL A 66 -4.50 16.03 7.96
C VAL A 66 -5.61 17.04 8.21
N GLU A 67 -5.36 18.30 7.87
CA GLU A 67 -6.39 19.35 7.97
C GLU A 67 -7.50 19.13 6.95
N LYS A 68 -8.73 19.52 7.32
CA LYS A 68 -9.90 19.40 6.44
C LYS A 68 -9.66 20.17 5.13
N GLY A 69 -9.51 19.42 4.03
CA GLY A 69 -9.25 19.97 2.70
C GLY A 69 -7.93 19.52 2.07
N THR A 70 -7.03 18.90 2.84
CA THR A 70 -5.79 18.30 2.32
C THR A 70 -5.88 16.77 2.41
N ASN A 71 -5.63 16.06 1.32
CA ASN A 71 -5.63 14.60 1.32
C ASN A 71 -4.20 14.04 1.31
N ALA A 72 -3.94 13.08 2.18
CA ALA A 72 -2.77 12.22 2.07
C ALA A 72 -3.00 11.17 0.97
N SER A 73 -1.95 10.78 0.26
CA SER A 73 -2.01 9.72 -0.76
C SER A 73 -1.08 8.57 -0.41
N LEU A 74 -1.52 7.33 -0.64
CA LEU A 74 -0.68 6.16 -0.44
C LEU A 74 0.37 6.07 -1.56
N ALA A 75 1.65 6.21 -1.22
CA ALA A 75 2.76 6.06 -2.15
C ALA A 75 3.15 4.58 -2.36
N GLY A 76 2.92 3.73 -1.34
CA GLY A 76 3.07 2.28 -1.48
C GLY A 76 3.17 1.55 -0.14
N VAL A 77 2.90 0.25 -0.16
CA VAL A 77 3.04 -0.63 0.99
C VAL A 77 4.04 -1.74 0.67
N LYS A 78 5.01 -1.96 1.55
CA LYS A 78 6.02 -3.01 1.42
C LYS A 78 6.07 -3.83 2.70
N LEU A 79 6.02 -5.16 2.57
CA LEU A 79 6.30 -6.05 3.69
C LEU A 79 7.81 -6.20 3.84
N LYS A 80 8.38 -5.78 4.97
CA LYS A 80 9.80 -5.86 5.28
C LYS A 80 9.99 -6.36 6.71
N SER A 81 10.73 -7.47 6.87
CA SER A 81 11.06 -8.04 8.19
C SER A 81 9.86 -8.30 9.11
N GLY A 82 8.71 -8.70 8.56
CA GLY A 82 7.49 -8.95 9.34
C GLY A 82 6.69 -7.70 9.72
N LEU A 83 7.02 -6.54 9.13
CA LEU A 83 6.28 -5.29 9.29
C LEU A 83 5.88 -4.74 7.92
N TYR A 84 4.69 -4.17 7.83
CA TYR A 84 4.22 -3.38 6.70
C TYR A 84 4.77 -1.96 6.80
N GLU A 85 5.71 -1.63 5.93
CA GLU A 85 6.18 -0.27 5.68
C GLU A 85 5.20 0.42 4.73
N ILE A 86 4.47 1.40 5.25
CA ILE A 86 3.40 2.12 4.57
C ILE A 86 3.91 3.54 4.34
N ASN A 87 4.20 3.84 3.07
CA ASN A 87 4.70 5.14 2.67
C ASN A 87 3.52 6.03 2.25
N ILE A 88 3.34 7.13 2.94
CA ILE A 88 2.26 8.10 2.71
C ILE A 88 2.88 9.38 2.17
N LEU A 89 2.32 9.90 1.09
CA LEU A 89 2.69 11.21 0.53
C LEU A 89 1.74 12.26 1.10
N TYR A 90 2.30 13.24 1.79
CA TYR A 90 1.58 14.38 2.35
C TYR A 90 2.38 15.66 2.13
N ALA A 91 1.74 16.70 1.58
CA ALA A 91 2.38 17.99 1.27
C ALA A 91 3.70 17.88 0.46
N GLY A 92 3.79 16.88 -0.43
CA GLY A 92 5.00 16.60 -1.23
C GLY A 92 6.15 15.92 -0.44
N GLN A 93 5.94 15.59 0.83
CA GLN A 93 6.86 14.83 1.66
C GLN A 93 6.37 13.40 1.84
N GLN A 94 7.29 12.44 1.78
CA GLN A 94 6.99 11.03 2.01
C GLN A 94 7.25 10.69 3.48
N VAL A 95 6.21 10.22 4.17
CA VAL A 95 6.25 9.80 5.58
C VAL A 95 6.03 8.30 5.64
N ALA A 96 6.99 7.59 6.23
CA ALA A 96 6.94 6.14 6.38
C ALA A 96 6.36 5.76 7.75
N PHE A 97 5.30 4.96 7.73
CA PHE A 97 4.69 4.33 8.90
C PHE A 97 4.97 2.84 8.86
N TYR A 98 5.05 2.21 10.03
CA TYR A 98 5.26 0.77 10.13
C TYR A 98 4.08 0.14 10.85
N LEU A 99 3.48 -0.91 10.30
CA LEU A 99 2.41 -1.65 10.96
C LEU A 99 2.82 -3.12 11.09
N SER A 100 2.61 -3.74 12.24
CA SER A 100 2.83 -5.18 12.38
C SER A 100 1.90 -5.97 11.46
N THR A 101 2.30 -7.19 11.07
CA THR A 101 1.48 -8.07 10.21
C THR A 101 0.14 -8.46 10.83
N ASP A 102 0.06 -8.42 12.15
CA ASP A 102 -1.10 -8.63 13.00
C ASP A 102 -1.96 -7.36 13.18
N GLY A 103 -1.44 -6.18 12.81
CA GLY A 103 -2.15 -4.90 12.90
C GLY A 103 -2.29 -4.34 14.32
N ALA A 104 -1.62 -4.94 15.31
CA ALA A 104 -1.68 -4.49 16.70
C ALA A 104 -0.69 -3.36 17.01
N LEU A 105 0.46 -3.32 16.35
CA LEU A 105 1.53 -2.37 16.61
C LEU A 105 1.72 -1.42 15.44
N LEU A 106 1.80 -0.12 15.75
CA LEU A 106 2.06 0.97 14.83
C LEU A 106 3.35 1.68 15.21
N GLY A 107 4.32 1.69 14.31
CA GLY A 107 5.47 2.56 14.34
C GLY A 107 5.10 3.93 13.77
N VAL A 108 5.00 4.92 14.66
CA VAL A 108 4.74 6.31 14.30
C VAL A 108 6.07 7.06 14.26
N PRO A 109 6.38 7.77 13.16
CA PRO A 109 7.60 8.57 13.07
C PRO A 109 7.60 9.63 14.18
N GLY A 110 8.64 9.61 15.02
CA GLY A 110 8.83 10.53 16.15
C GLY A 110 8.19 10.10 17.48
N ALA A 111 7.22 9.18 17.48
CA ALA A 111 6.59 8.67 18.71
C ALA A 111 6.99 7.22 19.06
N GLY A 112 7.62 6.49 18.13
CA GLY A 112 8.08 5.12 18.35
C GLY A 112 6.97 4.09 18.05
N ILE A 113 7.08 2.91 18.67
CA ILE A 113 6.11 1.82 18.49
C ILE A 113 5.02 1.95 19.55
N VAL A 114 3.78 2.04 19.10
CA VAL A 114 2.57 2.16 19.94
C VAL A 114 1.55 1.09 19.55
N ASN A 115 0.58 0.83 20.42
CA ASN A 115 -0.57 0.00 20.03
C ASN A 115 -1.47 0.79 19.08
N PHE A 116 -1.86 0.20 17.96
CA PHE A 116 -2.65 0.86 16.93
C PHE A 116 -4.02 1.30 17.46
N ALA A 117 -4.70 0.45 18.24
CA ALA A 117 -6.02 0.74 18.77
C ALA A 117 -5.98 1.89 19.79
N ASP A 118 -4.99 1.88 20.68
CA ASP A 118 -4.83 2.94 21.68
C ASP A 118 -4.45 4.28 21.02
N PHE A 119 -3.58 4.23 20.00
CA PHE A 119 -3.19 5.41 19.24
C PHE A 119 -4.36 6.01 18.46
N GLU A 120 -5.16 5.16 17.81
CA GLU A 120 -6.38 5.56 17.11
C GLU A 120 -7.39 6.19 18.09
N ALA A 121 -7.64 5.56 19.23
CA ALA A 121 -8.54 6.09 20.26
C ALA A 121 -8.05 7.45 20.81
N ALA A 122 -6.74 7.60 21.03
CA ALA A 122 -6.15 8.86 21.47
C ALA A 122 -6.29 9.98 20.41
N MET A 123 -6.14 9.64 19.13
CA MET A 123 -6.34 10.58 18.02
C MET A 123 -7.81 10.96 17.83
N GLN A 124 -8.72 10.01 17.98
CA GLN A 124 -10.17 10.25 17.96
C GLN A 124 -10.60 11.19 19.08
N ALA A 125 -10.12 10.97 20.31
CA ALA A 125 -10.42 11.84 21.45
C ALA A 125 -9.96 13.29 21.21
N ARG A 126 -8.76 13.48 20.61
CA ARG A 126 -8.24 14.81 20.25
C ARG A 126 -8.99 15.47 19.09
N ALA A 127 -9.40 14.70 18.09
CA ALA A 127 -10.14 15.22 16.95
C ALA A 127 -11.57 15.66 17.31
N GLY A 128 -12.18 15.02 18.31
CA GLY A 128 -13.47 15.45 18.87
C GLY A 128 -13.41 16.75 19.66
N GLU A 129 -12.26 17.08 20.25
CA GLU A 129 -12.05 18.31 21.04
C GLU A 129 -11.84 19.55 20.14
N ASN A 130 -11.47 19.36 18.87
CA ASN A 130 -11.20 20.46 17.94
C ASN A 130 -12.44 20.99 17.17
N THR A 131 -13.64 20.75 17.71
CA THR A 131 -14.89 21.44 17.31
C THR A 131 -15.56 22.21 18.44
N ALA A 132 -14.84 22.50 19.53
CA ALA A 132 -15.32 23.38 20.60
C ALA A 132 -14.16 24.05 21.33
N THR A 133 -13.41 24.91 20.63
CA THR A 133 -12.70 26.00 21.31
C THR A 133 -13.14 27.31 20.69
N GLU A 134 -14.42 27.62 20.90
CA GLU A 134 -14.84 29.01 21.00
C GLU A 134 -14.07 29.58 22.20
N VAL A 135 -13.05 30.37 21.88
CA VAL A 135 -12.32 31.31 22.75
C VAL A 135 -13.01 31.52 24.10
N PRO A 136 -12.34 31.33 25.25
CA PRO A 136 -12.89 31.80 26.52
C PRO A 136 -13.03 33.32 26.42
N LYS A 137 -14.25 33.80 26.23
CA LYS A 137 -14.59 35.21 26.39
C LYS A 137 -14.28 35.56 27.84
N THR A 138 -13.17 36.25 28.01
CA THR A 138 -12.74 36.96 29.20
C THR A 138 -13.95 37.48 29.97
N GLU A 139 -14.05 37.06 31.23
CA GLU A 139 -14.86 37.70 32.26
C GLU A 139 -14.70 39.22 32.18
N LYS A 140 -15.66 39.91 31.57
CA LYS A 140 -15.87 41.33 31.87
C LYS A 140 -16.56 41.39 33.21
N THR A 141 -15.78 41.50 34.27
CA THR A 141 -16.28 42.02 35.56
C THR A 141 -16.88 43.39 35.28
N GLN A 142 -18.22 43.48 35.34
CA GLN A 142 -18.91 44.76 35.43
C GLN A 142 -18.58 45.32 36.81
N VAL A 143 -17.77 46.37 36.86
CA VAL A 143 -17.61 47.17 38.07
C VAL A 143 -18.53 48.38 37.92
N GLU A 144 -19.63 48.35 38.67
CA GLU A 144 -20.45 49.53 38.96
C GLU A 144 -19.58 50.59 39.67
N LEU A 145 -19.57 51.80 39.13
CA LEU A 145 -19.24 53.04 39.84
C LEU A 145 -20.12 54.16 39.29
#